data_AF-A0A7S0CZD3-F1
#
_entry.id   AF-A0A7S0CZD3-F1
#
_cell.length_a   1.000
_cell.length_b   1.000
_cell.length_c   1.000
_cell.angle_alpha   90.00
_cell.angle_beta   90.00
_cell.angle_gamma   90.00
#
_symmetry.space_group_name_H-M   'P 1'
#
loop_
_entity.id
_entity.type
_entity.pdbx_description
1 polymer ?
#
loop_
_entity_poly.entity_id
_entity_poly.type
_entity_poly.pdbx_seq_one_letter_code
_entity_poly.pdbx_strand_id
1 'polypeptide(L)'
;GAPSHNILAITFTRKAAEELRSRIEQIMGWELSAGILVLNFHQFALRLLRQHYRVLGFTQQFIVLGARDQKEVVKECIKMCEKSTGTQGISASMTQAKREASLEDEDQVIDMML
;
A
#
# COMPACT_ATOMS: atom_id res chain seq x y z
N GLY A 1 -12.39 12.27 -30.25
CA GLY A 1 -12.45 11.70 -28.90
C GLY A 1 -11.22 12.10 -28.11
N ALA A 2 -11.20 11.88 -26.79
CA ALA A 2 -10.00 12.13 -25.99
C ALA A 2 -8.87 11.15 -26.37
N PRO A 3 -7.60 11.59 -26.38
CA PRO A 3 -6.46 10.68 -26.56
C PRO A 3 -6.42 9.62 -25.46
N SER A 4 -6.03 8.38 -25.79
CA SER A 4 -5.98 7.27 -24.83
C SER A 4 -5.12 7.55 -23.59
N HIS A 5 -3.99 8.23 -23.77
CA HIS A 5 -3.07 8.63 -22.70
C HIS A 5 -3.62 9.70 -21.74
N ASN A 6 -4.78 10.29 -22.04
CA ASN A 6 -5.48 11.23 -21.15
C ASN A 6 -6.56 10.54 -20.31
N ILE A 7 -6.70 9.22 -20.40
CA ILE A 7 -7.71 8.45 -19.68
C ILE A 7 -7.05 7.67 -18.54
N LEU A 8 -7.54 7.92 -17.32
CA LEU A 8 -7.20 7.18 -16.11
C LEU A 8 -8.48 6.56 -15.53
N ALA A 9 -8.47 5.24 -15.35
CA ALA A 9 -9.50 4.49 -14.67
C ALA A 9 -8.92 3.89 -13.38
N ILE A 10 -9.57 4.16 -12.24
CA ILE A 10 -9.17 3.68 -10.92
C ILE A 10 -10.21 2.72 -10.36
N THR A 11 -9.77 1.57 -9.84
CA THR A 11 -10.61 0.58 -9.16
C THR A 11 -10.20 0.37 -7.71
N PHE A 12 -11.08 -0.28 -6.92
CA PHE A 12 -10.78 -0.63 -5.53
C PHE A 12 -9.93 -1.89 -5.38
N THR A 13 -9.99 -2.82 -6.33
CA THR A 13 -9.25 -4.08 -6.27
C THR A 13 -8.38 -4.29 -7.49
N ARG A 14 -7.27 -5.01 -7.31
CA ARG A 14 -6.40 -5.45 -8.41
C ARG A 14 -7.18 -6.24 -9.46
N LYS A 15 -8.00 -7.20 -9.02
CA LYS A 15 -8.82 -8.04 -9.91
C LYS A 15 -9.77 -7.21 -10.79
N ALA A 16 -10.41 -6.18 -10.23
CA ALA A 16 -11.27 -5.30 -11.01
C ALA A 16 -10.49 -4.46 -12.03
N ALA A 17 -9.27 -4.02 -11.70
CA ALA A 17 -8.40 -3.32 -12.66
C ALA A 17 -8.00 -4.24 -13.82
N GLU A 18 -7.60 -5.48 -13.51
CA GLU A 18 -7.23 -6.49 -14.52
C GLU A 18 -8.41 -6.86 -15.43
N GLU A 19 -9.58 -7.09 -14.85
CA GLU A 19 -10.81 -7.39 -15.61
C GLU A 19 -11.20 -6.21 -16.52
N LEU A 20 -11.16 -4.98 -16.00
CA LEU A 20 -11.49 -3.78 -16.75
C LEU A 20 -10.49 -3.56 -17.91
N ARG A 21 -9.19 -3.77 -17.67
CA ARG A 21 -8.16 -3.71 -18.70
C ARG A 21 -8.42 -4.71 -19.83
N SER A 22 -8.69 -5.96 -19.47
CA SER A 22 -9.01 -7.02 -20.44
C SER A 22 -10.24 -6.67 -21.29
N ARG A 23 -11.29 -6.14 -20.66
CA ARG A 23 -12.50 -5.68 -21.39
C ARG A 23 -12.21 -4.54 -22.35
N ILE A 24 -11.46 -3.52 -21.94
CA ILE A 24 -11.09 -2.40 -22.81
C ILE A 24 -10.28 -2.89 -24.02
N GLU A 25 -9.33 -3.80 -23.79
CA GLU A 25 -8.51 -4.37 -24.86
C GLU A 25 -9.34 -5.18 -25.85
N GLN A 26 -10.31 -5.98 -25.38
CA GLN A 26 -11.23 -6.71 -26.25
C GLN A 26 -12.08 -5.79 -27.14
N ILE A 27 -12.47 -4.62 -26.64
CA ILE A 27 -13.35 -3.69 -27.37
C ILE A 27 -12.57 -2.84 -28.37
N MET A 28 -11.39 -2.33 -28.00
CA MET A 28 -10.67 -1.34 -28.81
C MET A 28 -9.38 -1.85 -29.45
N GLY A 29 -8.97 -3.08 -29.13
CA GLY A 29 -7.69 -3.64 -29.52
C GLY A 29 -6.51 -3.10 -28.70
N TRP A 30 -5.39 -3.84 -28.76
CA TRP A 30 -4.17 -3.56 -28.01
C TRP A 30 -3.60 -2.15 -28.24
N GLU A 31 -3.58 -1.69 -29.49
CA GLU A 31 -2.90 -0.44 -29.86
C GLU A 31 -3.52 0.79 -29.18
N LEU A 32 -4.85 0.83 -29.08
CA LEU A 32 -5.58 1.91 -28.42
C LEU A 32 -5.63 1.72 -26.90
N SER A 33 -5.79 0.48 -26.42
CA SER A 33 -5.92 0.18 -24.99
C SER A 33 -4.61 0.40 -24.22
N ALA A 34 -3.45 0.18 -24.86
CA ALA A 34 -2.13 0.35 -24.22
C ALA A 34 -1.87 1.78 -23.71
N GLY A 35 -2.53 2.79 -24.29
CA GLY A 35 -2.44 4.17 -23.84
C GLY A 35 -3.28 4.47 -22.59
N ILE A 36 -4.25 3.64 -22.24
CA ILE A 36 -5.17 3.90 -21.12
C ILE A 36 -4.57 3.37 -19.82
N LEU A 37 -4.51 4.22 -18.80
CA LEU A 37 -4.08 3.82 -17.46
C LEU A 37 -5.26 3.22 -16.69
N VAL A 38 -5.19 1.91 -16.45
CA VAL A 38 -6.14 1.19 -15.58
C VAL A 38 -5.37 0.63 -14.39
N LEU A 39 -5.66 1.14 -13.19
CA LEU A 39 -4.95 0.80 -11.97
C LEU A 39 -5.93 0.67 -10.80
N ASN A 40 -5.54 -0.06 -9.75
CA ASN A 40 -6.20 0.12 -8.46
C ASN A 40 -5.67 1.38 -7.73
N PHE A 41 -6.34 1.81 -6.66
CA PHE A 41 -5.93 2.99 -5.89
C PHE A 41 -4.48 2.93 -5.40
N HIS A 42 -4.01 1.78 -4.92
CA HIS A 42 -2.65 1.66 -4.37
C HIS A 42 -1.58 1.74 -5.44
N GLN A 43 -1.79 1.09 -6.58
CA GLN A 43 -0.89 1.16 -7.73
C GLN A 43 -0.80 2.60 -8.25
N PHE A 44 -1.94 3.31 -8.31
CA PHE A 44 -1.96 4.72 -8.67
C PHE A 44 -1.20 5.59 -7.66
N ALA A 45 -1.47 5.43 -6.36
CA ALA A 45 -0.79 6.16 -5.30
C ALA A 45 0.72 5.91 -5.33
N LEU A 46 1.15 4.66 -5.46
CA LEU A 46 2.56 4.31 -5.56
C LEU A 46 3.20 4.93 -6.80
N ARG A 47 2.54 4.89 -7.96
CA ARG A 47 3.01 5.55 -9.19
C ARG A 47 3.21 7.05 -8.95
N LEU A 48 2.25 7.71 -8.31
CA LEU A 48 2.32 9.14 -8.01
C LEU A 48 3.47 9.45 -7.04
N LEU A 49 3.62 8.67 -5.96
CA LEU A 49 4.70 8.82 -4.99
C LEU A 49 6.07 8.60 -5.64
N ARG A 50 6.21 7.60 -6.52
CA ARG A 50 7.45 7.34 -7.27
C ARG A 50 7.77 8.45 -8.26
N GLN A 51 6.77 9.09 -8.85
CA GLN A 51 6.96 10.22 -9.76
C GLN A 51 7.37 11.51 -9.02
N HIS A 52 6.85 11.72 -7.82
CA HIS A 52 7.04 12.96 -7.05
C HIS A 52 7.86 12.80 -5.76
N TYR A 53 8.64 11.71 -5.65
CA TYR A 53 9.37 11.33 -4.43
C TYR A 53 10.21 12.46 -3.81
N ARG A 54 10.80 13.32 -4.65
CA ARG A 54 11.67 14.43 -4.22
C ARG A 54 10.95 15.45 -3.35
N VAL A 55 9.66 15.69 -3.61
CA VAL A 55 8.86 16.67 -2.87
C VAL A 55 8.67 16.24 -1.41
N LEU A 56 8.72 14.93 -1.14
CA LEU A 56 8.56 14.34 0.18
C LEU A 56 9.89 14.15 0.93
N GLY A 57 11.02 14.54 0.32
CA GLY A 57 12.35 14.25 0.88
C GLY A 57 12.72 12.77 0.88
N PHE A 58 12.00 11.94 0.12
CA PHE A 58 12.32 10.52 -0.04
C PHE A 58 13.39 10.30 -1.11
N THR A 59 13.91 9.08 -1.15
CA THR A 59 14.65 8.57 -2.30
C THR A 59 13.70 7.89 -3.26
N GLN A 60 14.09 7.79 -4.54
CA GLN A 60 13.25 7.13 -5.55
C GLN A 60 12.97 5.65 -5.21
N GLN A 61 13.82 5.01 -4.41
CA GLN A 61 13.76 3.59 -4.04
C GLN A 61 13.23 3.35 -2.61
N PHE A 62 12.36 4.21 -2.09
CA PHE A 62 11.68 3.94 -0.82
C PHE A 62 10.98 2.57 -0.81
N ILE A 63 10.91 1.93 0.35
CA ILE A 63 10.28 0.63 0.53
C ILE A 63 8.85 0.85 1.04
N VAL A 64 7.89 0.12 0.49
CA VAL A 64 6.54 0.05 1.06
C VAL A 64 6.54 -1.14 2.01
N LEU A 65 6.35 -0.87 3.30
CA LEU A 65 6.36 -1.92 4.32
C LEU A 65 5.10 -2.75 4.24
N GLY A 66 5.27 -4.07 4.31
CA GLY A 66 4.16 -4.98 4.40
C GLY A 66 3.56 -5.09 5.80
N ALA A 67 2.34 -5.60 5.91
CA ALA A 67 1.66 -5.82 7.20
C ALA A 67 2.54 -6.56 8.22
N ARG A 68 3.29 -7.59 7.80
CA ARG A 68 4.24 -8.29 8.66
C ARG A 68 5.36 -7.37 9.15
N ASP A 69 6.03 -6.68 8.23
CA ASP A 69 7.16 -5.79 8.55
C ASP A 69 6.69 -4.64 9.45
N GLN A 70 5.50 -4.09 9.17
CA GLN A 70 4.88 -3.07 10.01
C GLN A 70 4.66 -3.58 11.45
N LYS A 71 4.12 -4.80 11.62
CA LYS A 71 3.95 -5.42 12.94
C LYS A 71 5.29 -5.64 13.65
N GLU A 72 6.33 -6.03 12.93
CA GLU A 72 7.67 -6.22 13.49
C GLU A 72 8.27 -4.87 13.96
N VAL A 73 8.18 -3.84 13.12
CA VAL A 73 8.63 -2.47 13.46
C VAL A 73 7.92 -1.94 14.71
N VAL A 74 6.59 -2.06 14.79
CA VAL A 74 5.83 -1.61 15.96
C VAL A 74 6.27 -2.35 17.24
N LYS A 75 6.48 -3.66 17.17
CA LYS A 75 6.98 -4.45 18.30
C LYS A 75 8.36 -3.99 18.75
N GLU A 76 9.24 -3.66 17.82
CA GLU A 76 10.57 -3.15 18.12
C GLU A 76 10.53 -1.77 18.79
N CYS A 77 9.71 -0.86 18.27
CA CYS A 77 9.48 0.45 18.89
C CYS A 77 9.00 0.33 20.34
N ILE A 78 8.04 -0.56 20.62
CA ILE A 78 7.55 -0.78 21.99
C ILE A 78 8.67 -1.26 22.91
N LYS A 79 9.49 -2.24 22.47
CA LYS A 79 10.62 -2.75 23.26
C LYS A 79 11.67 -1.67 23.53
N MET A 80 11.94 -0.80 22.56
CA MET A 80 12.88 0.31 22.74
C MET A 80 12.36 1.31 23.78
N CYS A 81 11.08 1.66 23.73
CA CYS A 81 10.45 2.53 24.73
C CYS A 81 10.53 1.92 26.13
N GLU A 82 10.21 0.63 26.30
CA GLU A 82 10.29 -0.09 27.59
C GLU A 82 11.70 -0.05 28.21
N LYS A 83 12.75 -0.17 27.37
CA LYS A 83 14.15 -0.10 27.84
C LYS A 83 14.58 1.32 28.23
N SER A 84 14.03 2.34 27.58
CA SER A 84 14.34 3.75 27.85
C SER A 84 13.66 4.27 29.12
N THR A 85 12.46 3.78 29.42
CA THR A 85 11.79 4.01 30.70
C THR A 85 12.32 3.02 31.72
N GLY A 86 13.49 3.30 32.31
CA GLY A 86 13.87 2.61 33.54
C GLY A 86 12.70 2.75 34.52
N THR A 87 12.25 1.63 35.09
CA THR A 87 11.34 1.45 36.24
C THR A 87 10.11 0.55 35.95
N GLN A 88 9.96 -0.43 36.83
CA GLN A 88 9.12 -1.63 36.82
C GLN A 88 7.59 -1.40 36.91
N GLY A 89 7.04 -0.29 36.39
CA GLY A 89 5.65 0.11 36.64
C GLY A 89 4.64 -0.03 35.49
N ILE A 90 5.09 -0.10 34.24
CA ILE A 90 4.20 0.09 33.05
C ILE A 90 3.75 -1.25 32.40
N SER A 91 4.36 -2.37 32.80
CA SER A 91 4.16 -3.67 32.14
C SER A 91 2.74 -4.24 32.27
N ALA A 92 2.00 -3.88 33.34
CA ALA A 92 0.66 -4.41 33.59
C ALA A 92 -0.40 -3.81 32.64
N SER A 93 -0.39 -2.49 32.43
CA SER A 93 -1.41 -1.82 31.59
C SER A 93 -1.19 -2.04 30.09
N MET A 94 0.06 -2.22 29.63
CA MET A 94 0.35 -2.50 28.21
C MET A 94 0.10 -3.95 27.79
N THR A 95 0.17 -4.92 28.71
CA THR A 95 -0.15 -6.33 28.40
C THR A 95 -1.63 -6.50 28.04
N GLN A 96 -2.51 -5.66 28.60
CA GLN A 96 -3.93 -5.62 28.26
C GLN A 96 -4.18 -5.03 26.87
N ALA A 97 -3.51 -3.91 26.53
CA ALA A 97 -3.60 -3.31 25.19
C ALA A 97 -3.03 -4.22 24.07
N LYS A 98 -2.01 -5.04 24.38
CA LYS A 98 -1.46 -6.07 23.46
C LYS A 98 -2.45 -7.20 23.13
N ARG A 99 -3.44 -7.48 23.99
CA ARG A 99 -4.47 -8.51 23.71
C ARG A 99 -5.54 -8.00 22.75
N GLU A 100 -5.90 -6.73 22.82
CA GLU A 100 -6.93 -6.12 21.96
C GLU A 100 -6.43 -5.79 20.54
N ALA A 101 -5.12 -5.58 20.36
CA ALA A 101 -4.54 -5.27 19.05
C ALA A 101 -4.35 -6.49 18.12
N SER A 102 -4.93 -7.65 18.45
CA SER A 102 -5.03 -8.78 17.51
C SER A 102 -6.13 -8.48 16.49
N LEU A 103 -5.86 -7.52 15.60
CA LEU A 103 -6.73 -7.22 14.47
C LEU A 103 -6.35 -8.12 13.30
N GLU A 104 -7.38 -8.77 12.81
CA GLU A 104 -7.46 -9.83 11.82
C GLU A 104 -6.94 -9.38 10.45
N ASP A 105 -6.36 -10.35 9.72
CA ASP A 105 -6.27 -10.43 8.25
C ASP A 105 -5.95 -9.14 7.47
N GLU A 106 -4.71 -8.66 7.55
CA GLU A 106 -4.17 -7.61 6.65
C GLU A 106 -3.19 -8.15 5.59
N ASP A 107 -3.14 -9.47 5.38
CA ASP A 107 -2.27 -10.07 4.36
C ASP A 107 -2.68 -9.71 2.92
N GLN A 108 -3.84 -9.07 2.71
CA GLN A 108 -4.31 -8.61 1.39
C GLN A 108 -3.62 -7.35 0.86
N VAL A 109 -3.04 -6.50 1.72
CA VAL A 109 -2.60 -5.15 1.27
C VAL A 109 -1.30 -5.22 0.45
N ILE A 110 -0.42 -6.19 0.74
CA ILE A 110 0.87 -6.35 0.04
C ILE A 110 0.67 -7.04 -1.30
N ASP A 111 -0.13 -8.12 -1.34
CA ASP A 111 -0.36 -8.90 -2.56
C ASP A 111 -1.16 -8.11 -3.62
N MET A 112 -1.75 -6.98 -3.21
CA MET A 112 -2.48 -6.04 -4.07
C MET A 112 -1.59 -4.93 -4.66
N MET A 113 -0.38 -4.72 -4.14
CA MET A 113 0.58 -3.71 -4.62
C MET A 113 1.62 -4.26 -5.60
N LEU A 114 1.91 -5.57 -5.54
CA LEU A 114 2.61 -6.33 -6.58
C LEU A 114 1.60 -6.94 -7.56
#